data_AF-A0A9E6R928-F1
#
_entry.id   AF-A0A9E6R928-F1
#
_cell.length_a   1.000
_cell.length_b   1.000
_cell.length_c   1.000
_cell.angle_alpha   90.00
_cell.angle_beta   90.00
_cell.angle_gamma   90.00
#
_symmetry.space_group_name_H-M   'P 1'
#
loop_
_entity.id
_entity.type
_entity.pdbx_description
1 polymer ?
#
loop_
_entity_poly.entity_id
_entity_poly.type
_entity_poly.pdbx_seq_one_letter_code
_entity_poly.pdbx_strand_id
1 'polypeptide(L)'
;MDIHHPDTGQAYFVDVGGDGAFDVPYRSLLPQGIDNLIVAGRCLSATHFAHGATRNMAPCIVTGQAAGTAAALAARGNAPVAHLDVADLQKRLVADNAFLGETTETRQRRTA
;
A
#
# COMPACT_ATOMS: atom_id res chain seq x y z
N MET A 1 7.68 -1.88 13.14
CA MET A 1 6.63 -0.83 13.23
C MET A 1 6.78 -0.05 14.51
N ASP A 2 6.72 1.28 14.47
CA ASP A 2 6.69 2.15 15.65
C ASP A 2 5.23 2.48 16.01
N ILE A 3 4.76 1.96 17.13
CA ILE A 3 3.37 2.13 17.58
C ILE A 3 3.40 2.63 19.02
N HIS A 4 2.63 3.67 19.31
CA HIS A 4 2.59 4.30 20.63
C HIS A 4 1.42 3.74 21.43
N HIS A 5 1.66 3.33 22.68
CA HIS A 5 0.59 2.93 23.58
C HIS A 5 -0.26 4.16 23.95
N PRO A 6 -1.61 4.08 23.86
CA PRO A 6 -2.47 5.24 24.07
C PRO A 6 -2.36 5.82 25.48
N ASP A 7 -2.20 4.96 26.49
CA ASP A 7 -2.21 5.40 27.90
C ASP A 7 -0.83 5.83 28.43
N THR A 8 0.26 5.24 27.94
CA THR A 8 1.60 5.46 28.50
C THR A 8 2.49 6.29 27.58
N GLY A 9 2.11 6.47 26.31
CA GLY A 9 2.93 7.10 25.29
C GLY A 9 4.17 6.31 24.89
N GLN A 10 4.40 5.13 25.48
CA GLN A 10 5.56 4.31 25.17
C GLN A 10 5.45 3.73 23.76
N ALA A 11 6.55 3.85 23.01
CA ALA A 11 6.69 3.17 21.73
C ALA A 11 6.96 1.68 21.97
N TYR A 12 6.26 0.82 21.24
CA TYR A 12 6.60 -0.59 21.13
C TYR A 12 6.83 -0.96 19.67
N PHE A 13 7.85 -1.79 19.45
CA PHE A 13 8.28 -2.21 18.13
C PHE A 13 7.79 -3.62 17.82
N VAL A 14 7.10 -3.75 16.70
CA VAL A 14 6.68 -5.05 16.17
C VAL A 14 7.46 -5.36 14.91
N ASP A 15 8.10 -6.53 14.91
CA ASP A 15 8.70 -7.13 13.72
C ASP A 15 7.60 -7.66 12.81
N VAL A 16 7.70 -7.34 11.52
CA VAL A 16 6.75 -7.78 10.50
C VAL A 16 7.07 -9.21 10.06
N GLY A 17 8.32 -9.65 10.22
CA GLY A 17 8.81 -10.91 9.68
C GLY A 17 8.92 -10.90 8.15
N GLY A 18 9.31 -12.03 7.57
CA GLY A 18 9.43 -12.18 6.11
C GLY A 18 10.49 -11.25 5.51
N ASP A 19 10.12 -10.48 4.50
CA ASP A 19 10.97 -9.48 3.85
C ASP A 19 11.02 -8.13 4.61
N GLY A 20 10.39 -8.05 5.78
CA GLY A 20 10.33 -6.85 6.61
C GLY A 20 9.34 -5.79 6.12
N ALA A 21 8.54 -6.09 5.09
CA ALA A 21 7.52 -5.21 4.56
C ALA A 21 6.10 -5.72 4.87
N PHE A 22 5.13 -4.81 4.84
CA PHE A 22 3.71 -5.14 4.88
C PHE A 22 3.02 -4.53 3.67
N ASP A 23 2.00 -5.22 3.17
CA ASP A 23 1.26 -4.78 2.00
C ASP A 23 0.07 -3.91 2.37
N VAL A 24 -0.21 -2.93 1.51
CA VAL A 24 -1.44 -2.14 1.53
C VAL A 24 -2.27 -2.54 0.30
N PRO A 25 -3.41 -3.24 0.49
CA PRO A 25 -4.27 -3.59 -0.63
C PRO A 25 -4.73 -2.35 -1.39
N TYR A 26 -4.69 -2.38 -2.72
CA TYR A 26 -5.14 -1.26 -3.56
C TYR A 26 -6.58 -0.83 -3.23
N ARG A 27 -7.46 -1.80 -2.95
CA ARG A 27 -8.85 -1.54 -2.54
C ARG A 27 -8.99 -0.66 -1.29
N SER A 28 -7.98 -0.62 -0.42
CA SER A 28 -7.98 0.22 0.78
C SER A 28 -7.79 1.71 0.45
N LEU A 29 -7.37 2.03 -0.78
CA LEU A 29 -7.26 3.39 -1.31
C LEU A 29 -8.57 3.86 -1.98
N LEU A 30 -9.54 2.96 -2.15
CA LEU A 30 -10.79 3.24 -2.85
C LEU A 30 -11.92 3.51 -1.83
N PRO A 31 -12.54 4.70 -1.85
CA PRO A 31 -13.73 4.97 -1.06
C PRO A 31 -14.93 4.16 -1.57
N GLN A 32 -15.83 3.82 -0.67
CA GLN A 32 -17.06 3.10 -1.03
C GLN A 32 -18.05 4.03 -1.73
N GLY A 33 -18.63 3.57 -2.85
CA GLY A 33 -19.69 4.29 -3.57
C GLY A 33 -19.24 5.42 -4.49
N ILE A 34 -17.93 5.60 -4.71
CA ILE A 34 -17.39 6.60 -5.64
C ILE A 34 -16.27 5.97 -6.48
N ASP A 35 -16.57 5.64 -7.74
CA ASP A 35 -15.66 4.83 -8.57
C ASP A 35 -14.48 5.61 -9.17
N ASN A 36 -14.58 6.95 -9.26
CA ASN A 36 -13.54 7.80 -9.86
C ASN A 36 -12.60 8.47 -8.84
N LEU A 37 -12.78 8.19 -7.55
CA LEU A 37 -12.01 8.80 -6.47
C LEU A 37 -11.01 7.78 -5.89
N ILE A 38 -9.78 8.22 -5.66
CA ILE A 38 -8.75 7.44 -4.96
C ILE A 38 -8.11 8.33 -3.89
N VAL A 39 -7.84 7.77 -2.72
CA VAL A 39 -7.19 8.46 -1.60
C VAL A 39 -5.85 7.80 -1.28
N ALA A 40 -4.88 8.60 -0.81
CA ALA A 40 -3.55 8.13 -0.46
C ALA A 40 -3.09 8.64 0.91
N GLY A 41 -2.12 7.95 1.50
CA GLY A 41 -1.54 8.30 2.80
C GLY A 41 -2.48 8.09 3.98
N ARG A 42 -2.63 9.12 4.82
CA ARG A 42 -3.28 9.05 6.14
C ARG A 42 -4.79 8.80 6.09
N CYS A 43 -5.41 8.86 4.92
CA CYS A 43 -6.85 8.64 4.74
C CYS A 43 -7.27 7.16 4.88
N LEU A 44 -6.32 6.25 5.12
CA LEU A 44 -6.57 4.81 5.23
C LEU A 44 -7.22 4.45 6.57
N SER A 45 -8.38 3.80 6.50
CA SER A 45 -9.08 3.25 7.67
C SER A 45 -8.38 1.96 8.14
N ALA A 46 -8.00 1.93 9.40
CA ALA A 46 -7.25 0.84 10.02
C ALA A 46 -7.52 0.83 11.54
N THR A 47 -7.21 -0.28 12.21
CA THR A 47 -7.16 -0.31 13.68
C THR A 47 -6.09 0.65 14.18
N HIS A 48 -6.18 1.11 15.43
CA HIS A 48 -5.16 1.97 16.05
C HIS A 48 -3.73 1.44 15.85
N PHE A 49 -3.56 0.13 16.07
CA PHE A 49 -2.31 -0.59 15.87
C PHE A 49 -1.79 -0.46 14.43
N ALA A 50 -2.61 -0.82 13.44
CA ALA A 50 -2.20 -0.79 12.04
C ALA A 50 -2.01 0.66 11.55
N HIS A 51 -2.81 1.60 12.04
CA HIS A 51 -2.69 3.01 11.69
C HIS A 51 -1.38 3.63 12.21
N GLY A 52 -0.83 3.13 13.32
CA GLY A 52 0.52 3.49 13.78
C GLY A 52 1.60 3.21 12.72
N ALA A 53 1.47 2.10 12.00
CA ALA A 53 2.36 1.72 10.90
C ALA A 53 2.07 2.47 9.60
N THR A 54 0.81 2.59 9.19
CA THR A 54 0.44 3.07 7.84
C THR A 54 0.49 4.59 7.68
N ARG A 55 0.55 5.35 8.77
CA ARG A 55 0.47 6.83 8.74
C ARG A 55 1.81 7.55 8.61
N ASN A 56 2.94 6.83 8.72
CA ASN A 56 4.26 7.46 8.65
C ASN A 56 4.66 7.74 7.18
N MET A 57 5.80 8.39 6.99
CA MET A 57 6.18 8.99 5.71
C MET A 57 6.32 7.96 4.58
N ALA A 58 6.94 6.81 4.85
CA ALA A 58 7.22 5.79 3.82
C ALA A 58 5.93 5.21 3.18
N PRO A 59 4.94 4.68 3.94
CA PRO A 59 3.60 4.33 3.47
C PRO A 59 2.88 5.46 2.73
N CYS A 60 2.99 6.71 3.19
CA CYS A 60 2.38 7.84 2.50
C CYS A 60 2.98 8.07 1.11
N ILE A 61 4.30 7.90 0.96
CA ILE A 61 4.99 8.00 -0.33
C ILE A 61 4.53 6.87 -1.25
N VAL A 62 4.57 5.60 -0.80
CA VAL A 62 4.24 4.45 -1.66
C VAL A 62 2.77 4.42 -2.05
N THR A 63 1.85 4.76 -1.13
CA THR A 63 0.42 4.88 -1.46
C THR A 63 0.14 6.06 -2.38
N GLY A 64 0.90 7.17 -2.24
CA GLY A 64 0.85 8.31 -3.16
C GLY A 64 1.27 7.93 -4.57
N GLN A 65 2.39 7.19 -4.71
CA GLN A 65 2.85 6.67 -6.00
C GLN A 65 1.82 5.73 -6.61
N ALA A 66 1.31 4.77 -5.84
CA ALA A 66 0.28 3.85 -6.30
C ALA A 66 -0.99 4.58 -6.78
N ALA A 67 -1.49 5.55 -6.01
CA ALA A 67 -2.69 6.31 -6.35
C ALA A 67 -2.50 7.18 -7.61
N GLY A 68 -1.37 7.88 -7.72
CA GLY A 68 -1.06 8.70 -8.89
C GLY A 68 -0.89 7.87 -10.16
N THR A 69 -0.18 6.75 -10.07
CA THR A 69 -0.01 5.82 -11.19
C THR A 69 -1.36 5.21 -11.61
N ALA A 70 -2.18 4.81 -10.65
CA ALA A 70 -3.52 4.28 -10.92
C ALA A 70 -4.41 5.32 -11.61
N ALA A 71 -4.43 6.57 -11.13
CA ALA A 71 -5.18 7.65 -11.75
C ALA A 71 -4.72 7.92 -13.20
N ALA A 72 -3.42 7.87 -13.47
CA ALA A 72 -2.88 8.04 -14.81
C ALA A 72 -3.28 6.89 -15.76
N LEU A 73 -3.25 5.64 -15.28
CA LEU A 73 -3.68 4.47 -16.06
C LEU A 73 -5.20 4.51 -16.33
N ALA A 74 -5.98 4.80 -15.30
CA ALA A 74 -7.44 4.95 -15.37
C ALA A 74 -7.84 6.02 -16.41
N ALA A 75 -7.20 7.20 -16.37
CA ALA A 75 -7.43 8.27 -17.33
C ALA A 75 -7.10 7.87 -18.78
N ARG A 76 -6.02 7.09 -18.99
CA ARG A 76 -5.63 6.61 -20.34
C ARG A 76 -6.55 5.51 -20.87
N GLY A 77 -7.01 4.63 -20.00
CA GLY A 77 -7.93 3.53 -20.33
C GLY A 77 -9.40 3.95 -20.42
N ASN A 78 -9.71 5.21 -20.13
CA ASN A 78 -11.07 5.73 -20.00
C ASN A 78 -11.94 4.87 -19.05
N ALA A 79 -11.37 4.49 -17.90
CA ALA A 79 -12.01 3.65 -16.89
C ALA A 79 -11.89 4.30 -15.50
N PRO A 80 -12.87 4.14 -14.60
CA PRO A 80 -12.75 4.57 -13.21
C PRO A 80 -11.62 3.84 -12.47
N VAL A 81 -10.97 4.53 -11.51
CA VAL A 81 -9.89 3.95 -10.69
C VAL A 81 -10.33 2.72 -9.88
N ALA A 82 -11.62 2.61 -9.56
CA ALA A 82 -12.19 1.44 -8.89
C ALA A 82 -12.26 0.18 -9.77
N HIS A 83 -12.19 0.33 -11.10
CA HIS A 83 -12.25 -0.78 -12.06
C HIS A 83 -10.91 -1.05 -12.74
N LEU A 84 -9.83 -0.44 -12.25
CA LEU A 84 -8.49 -0.66 -12.78
C LEU A 84 -8.05 -2.11 -12.56
N ASP A 85 -7.44 -2.72 -13.58
CA ASP A 85 -6.73 -3.98 -13.42
C ASP A 85 -5.48 -3.74 -12.56
N VAL A 86 -5.49 -4.31 -11.34
CA VAL A 86 -4.39 -4.19 -10.40
C VAL A 86 -3.09 -4.79 -10.95
N ALA A 87 -3.16 -5.78 -11.85
CA ALA A 87 -1.97 -6.34 -12.47
C ALA A 87 -1.22 -5.31 -13.32
N ASP A 88 -1.94 -4.44 -14.03
CA ASP A 88 -1.31 -3.38 -14.84
C ASP A 88 -0.72 -2.28 -13.96
N LEU A 89 -1.38 -1.95 -12.84
CA LEU A 89 -0.81 -1.08 -11.82
C LEU A 89 0.48 -1.66 -11.25
N GLN A 90 0.48 -2.93 -10.85
CA GLN A 90 1.65 -3.61 -10.28
C GLN A 90 2.81 -3.66 -11.28
N LYS A 91 2.56 -4.04 -12.54
CA LYS A 91 3.59 -4.01 -13.61
C LYS A 91 4.22 -2.64 -13.75
N ARG A 92 3.40 -1.59 -13.74
CA ARG A 92 3.89 -0.21 -13.86
C ARG A 92 4.70 0.22 -12.64
N LEU A 93 4.24 -0.10 -11.43
CA LEU A 93 4.97 0.20 -10.20
C LEU A 93 6.32 -0.52 -10.15
N VAL A 94 6.40 -1.78 -10.55
CA VAL A 94 7.66 -2.54 -10.65
C VAL A 94 8.59 -1.92 -11.70
N ALA A 95 8.06 -1.49 -12.86
CA ALA A 95 8.85 -0.78 -13.86
C ALA A 95 9.44 0.55 -13.34
N ASP A 96 8.73 1.19 -12.40
CA ASP A 96 9.19 2.39 -11.69
C ASP A 96 10.03 2.04 -10.43
N ASN A 97 10.50 0.78 -10.31
CA ASN A 97 11.31 0.23 -9.21
C ASN A 97 10.63 0.22 -7.83
N ALA A 98 9.30 0.23 -7.76
CA ALA A 98 8.59 0.01 -6.50
C ALA A 98 8.75 -1.45 -6.05
N PHE A 99 9.03 -1.64 -4.76
CA PHE A 99 9.05 -2.96 -4.14
C PHE A 99 7.63 -3.39 -3.77
N LEU A 100 7.19 -4.54 -4.28
CA LEU A 100 5.86 -5.13 -4.02
C LEU A 100 5.96 -6.51 -3.35
N GLY A 101 7.02 -6.70 -2.56
CA GLY A 101 7.31 -7.96 -1.90
C GLY A 101 8.04 -8.98 -2.79
N GLU A 102 8.43 -10.10 -2.20
CA GLU A 102 8.89 -11.26 -2.98
C GLU A 102 7.70 -11.86 -3.76
N THR A 103 7.72 -11.77 -5.09
CA THR A 103 6.87 -12.60 -5.95
C THR A 103 7.05 -14.07 -5.59
N THR A 104 6.00 -14.89 -5.78
CA THR A 104 6.01 -16.33 -5.45
C THR A 104 7.24 -17.07 -5.99
N GLU A 105 7.81 -16.60 -7.11
CA GLU A 105 9.05 -17.11 -7.72
C GLU A 105 10.33 -16.78 -6.92
N THR A 106 10.40 -15.61 -6.28
CA THR A 106 11.55 -15.14 -5.51
C THR A 106 11.62 -15.86 -4.15
N ARG A 107 10.44 -16.15 -3.57
CA ARG A 107 10.31 -16.89 -2.30
C ARG A 107 10.79 -18.34 -2.38
N GLN A 108 10.66 -18.99 -3.54
CA GLN A 108 11.11 -20.38 -3.76
C GLN A 108 12.63 -20.50 -3.91
N ARG A 109 13.33 -19.45 -4.35
CA ARG A 109 14.78 -19.48 -4.61
C ARG A 109 15.64 -19.29 -3.36
N ARG A 110 15.07 -18.81 -2.24
CA ARG A 110 15.80 -18.60 -0.97
C ARG A 110 15.66 -19.78 0.00
N THR A 111 14.77 -20.73 -0.27
CA THR A 111 14.59 -21.96 0.53
C THR A 111 15.25 -23.19 -0.08
N ALA A 112 16.05 -23.03 -1.15
CA ALA A 112 16.77 -24.10 -1.85
C ALA A 112 18.28 -24.01 -1.61
#